data_AF-A0A920PAK6-F1
#
_entry.id   AF-A0A920PAK6-F1
#
_cell.length_a   1.000
_cell.length_b   1.000
_cell.length_c   1.000
_cell.angle_alpha   90.00
_cell.angle_beta   90.00
_cell.angle_gamma   90.00
#
_symmetry.space_group_name_H-M   'P 1'
#
loop_
_entity.id
_entity.type
_entity.pdbx_description
1 polymer ?
#
loop_
_entity_poly.entity_id
_entity_poly.type
_entity_poly.pdbx_seq_one_letter_code
_entity_poly.pdbx_strand_id
1 'polypeptide(L)'
;MVADVEVGEIRNRSRLLRQLVDMQYERNDFDLARGKFRVRGDTVEIVPAYEEVAVQIQFFGDEIEKIVEIDPLTGELLAERKSTAIYPAKHFVTTQERLQLG
;
A
#
# COMPACT_ATOMS: atom_id res chain seq x y z
N MET A 1 -9.56 8.76 -7.48
CA MET A 1 -9.87 7.51 -6.77
C MET A 1 -8.89 7.40 -5.62
N VAL A 2 -9.35 7.03 -4.42
CA VAL A 2 -8.51 6.86 -3.22
C VAL A 2 -8.95 5.54 -2.57
N ALA A 3 -8.01 4.80 -1.99
CA ALA A 3 -8.31 3.62 -1.19
C ALA A 3 -8.14 3.94 0.29
N ASP A 4 -9.21 4.42 0.90
CA ASP A 4 -9.33 4.50 2.36
C ASP A 4 -9.55 3.09 2.92
N VAL A 5 -8.78 2.73 3.94
CA VAL A 5 -8.87 1.45 4.64
C VAL A 5 -8.84 1.69 6.14
N GLU A 6 -9.64 0.94 6.88
CA GLU A 6 -9.77 1.04 8.33
C GLU A 6 -9.77 -0.35 8.97
N VAL A 7 -9.15 -0.47 10.14
CA VAL A 7 -9.18 -1.70 10.95
C VAL A 7 -10.63 -2.01 11.36
N GLY A 8 -11.06 -3.25 11.17
CA GLY A 8 -12.44 -3.71 11.40
C GLY A 8 -13.38 -3.54 10.19
N GLU A 9 -12.92 -2.95 9.08
CA GLU A 9 -13.70 -2.88 7.85
C GLU A 9 -13.87 -4.28 7.23
N ILE A 10 -15.11 -4.66 6.90
CA ILE A 10 -15.40 -5.83 6.07
C ILE A 10 -15.11 -5.48 4.61
N ARG A 11 -13.90 -5.84 4.17
CA ARG A 11 -13.40 -5.65 2.82
C ARG A 11 -12.68 -6.89 2.33
N ASN A 12 -13.22 -7.48 1.27
CA ASN A 12 -12.53 -8.56 0.58
C ASN A 12 -11.17 -8.09 0.02
N ARG A 13 -10.10 -8.80 0.37
CA ARG A 13 -8.73 -8.53 -0.11
C ARG A 13 -8.67 -8.32 -1.62
N SER A 14 -9.33 -9.17 -2.41
CA SER A 14 -9.31 -9.08 -3.88
C SER A 14 -9.93 -7.77 -4.40
N ARG A 15 -10.84 -7.16 -3.65
CA ARG A 15 -11.39 -5.83 -3.97
C ARG A 15 -10.33 -4.75 -3.80
N LEU A 16 -9.55 -4.80 -2.72
CA LEU A 16 -8.42 -3.88 -2.51
C LEU A 16 -7.38 -4.05 -3.62
N LEU A 17 -7.01 -5.29 -3.96
CA LEU A 17 -6.01 -5.54 -5.01
C LEU A 17 -6.42 -4.97 -6.38
N ARG A 18 -7.69 -5.15 -6.78
CA ARG A 18 -8.22 -4.56 -8.02
C ARG A 18 -8.15 -3.03 -7.98
N GLN A 19 -8.56 -2.44 -6.87
CA GLN A 19 -8.51 -0.99 -6.69
C GLN A 19 -7.08 -0.43 -6.75
N LEU A 20 -6.08 -1.13 -6.20
CA LEU A 20 -4.67 -0.74 -6.31
C LEU A 20 -4.20 -0.74 -7.78
N VAL A 21 -4.59 -1.76 -8.55
CA VAL A 21 -4.29 -1.82 -10.00
C VAL A 21 -4.97 -0.67 -10.75
N ASP A 22 -6.25 -0.38 -10.46
CA ASP A 22 -6.97 0.77 -11.05
C ASP A 22 -6.32 2.11 -10.67
N MET A 23 -5.68 2.16 -9.51
CA MET A 23 -4.88 3.27 -9.01
C MET A 23 -3.44 3.29 -9.53
N GLN A 24 -3.13 2.47 -10.54
CA GLN A 24 -1.85 2.40 -11.24
C GLN A 24 -0.69 1.86 -10.42
N TYR A 25 -0.97 1.06 -9.38
CA TYR A 25 0.06 0.29 -8.71
C TYR A 25 0.34 -1.02 -9.46
N GLU A 26 1.61 -1.43 -9.46
CA GLU A 26 2.03 -2.70 -10.04
C GLU A 26 2.12 -3.79 -8.95
N ARG A 27 1.57 -4.98 -9.23
CA ARG A 27 1.81 -6.14 -8.36
C ARG A 27 3.19 -6.71 -8.66
N ASN A 28 4.05 -6.79 -7.64
CA ASN A 28 5.37 -7.40 -7.74
C ASN A 28 5.70 -8.17 -6.45
N ASP A 29 5.63 -9.49 -6.52
CA ASP A 29 5.78 -10.34 -5.32
C ASP A 29 7.26 -10.54 -4.91
N PHE A 30 8.22 -10.11 -5.74
CA PHE A 30 9.66 -10.27 -5.50
C PHE A 30 10.33 -8.97 -5.06
N ASP A 31 10.02 -7.86 -5.72
CA ASP A 31 10.63 -6.55 -5.50
C ASP A 31 9.57 -5.54 -5.04
N LEU A 32 9.69 -5.10 -3.78
CA LEU A 32 8.79 -4.14 -3.17
C LEU A 32 9.41 -2.74 -3.24
N ALA A 33 9.03 -1.98 -4.27
CA ALA A 33 9.49 -0.62 -4.52
C ALA A 33 8.30 0.35 -4.62
N ARG A 34 8.57 1.67 -4.68
CA ARG A 34 7.54 2.72 -4.80
C ARG A 34 6.57 2.43 -5.95
N GLY A 35 5.28 2.65 -5.69
CA GLY A 35 4.22 2.39 -6.68
C GLY A 35 3.95 0.90 -6.91
N LYS A 36 4.53 0.01 -6.10
CA LYS A 36 4.28 -1.42 -6.16
C LYS A 36 3.58 -1.93 -4.90
N PHE A 37 2.96 -3.10 -5.03
CA PHE A 37 2.46 -3.87 -3.91
C PHE A 37 2.78 -5.35 -4.09
N ARG A 38 2.82 -6.09 -2.98
CA ARG A 38 2.95 -7.55 -2.97
C ARG A 38 1.90 -8.19 -2.07
N VAL A 39 1.64 -9.47 -2.33
CA VAL A 39 0.71 -10.26 -1.52
C VAL A 39 1.43 -11.47 -0.93
N ARG A 40 1.36 -11.64 0.38
CA ARG A 40 1.90 -12.79 1.11
C ARG A 40 0.81 -13.38 1.99
N GLY A 41 0.19 -14.48 1.53
CA GLY A 41 -0.92 -15.10 2.24
C GLY A 41 -2.12 -14.16 2.36
N ASP A 42 -2.43 -13.77 3.59
CA ASP A 42 -3.48 -12.82 3.97
C ASP A 42 -2.99 -11.37 4.08
N THR A 43 -1.71 -11.12 3.88
CA THR A 43 -1.09 -9.81 4.04
C THR A 43 -0.88 -9.14 2.68
N VAL A 44 -1.21 -7.85 2.60
CA VAL A 44 -0.94 -6.98 1.46
C VAL A 44 0.02 -5.88 1.90
N GLU A 45 1.18 -5.79 1.24
CA GLU A 45 2.15 -4.73 1.48
C GLU A 45 2.23 -3.81 0.27
N ILE A 46 2.15 -2.52 0.51
CA ILE A 46 2.05 -1.47 -0.52
C ILE A 46 3.13 -0.44 -0.21
N VAL A 47 3.94 -0.06 -1.19
CA VAL A 47 4.82 1.11 -1.05
C VAL A 47 4.19 2.24 -1.86
N PRO A 48 3.60 3.26 -1.20
CA PRO A 48 3.03 4.39 -1.90
C PRO A 48 4.06 5.08 -2.79
N ALA A 49 3.63 5.62 -3.92
CA ALA A 49 4.55 6.30 -4.85
C ALA A 49 5.16 7.59 -4.28
N TYR A 50 4.59 8.11 -3.18
CA TYR A 50 4.89 9.41 -2.57
C TYR A 50 5.54 9.27 -1.18
N GLU A 51 5.73 8.06 -0.67
CA GLU A 51 6.33 7.79 0.65
C GLU A 51 7.55 6.88 0.53
N GLU A 52 8.34 6.84 1.61
CA GLU A 52 9.49 5.93 1.74
C GLU A 52 9.18 4.71 2.61
N VAL A 53 8.03 4.71 3.31
CA VAL A 53 7.56 3.61 4.15
C VAL A 53 6.59 2.71 3.37
N ALA A 54 6.51 1.43 3.75
CA ALA A 54 5.48 0.54 3.24
C ALA A 54 4.30 0.48 4.22
N VAL A 55 3.09 0.45 3.66
CA VAL A 55 1.86 0.14 4.39
C VAL A 55 1.61 -1.36 4.28
N GLN A 56 1.49 -2.04 5.42
CA GLN A 56 1.11 -3.44 5.51
C GLN A 56 -0.32 -3.54 6.06
N ILE A 57 -1.17 -4.26 5.34
CA ILE A 57 -2.57 -4.51 5.69
C ILE A 57 -2.74 -6.02 5.84
N GLN A 58 -3.10 -6.47 7.03
CA GLN A 58 -3.36 -7.87 7.36
C GLN A 58 -4.87 -8.11 7.36
N PHE A 59 -5.28 -9.23 6.77
CA PHE A 59 -6.67 -9.62 6.65
C PHE A 59 -6.96 -10.88 7.46
N PHE A 60 -8.13 -10.95 8.10
CA PHE A 60 -8.70 -12.18 8.60
C PHE A 60 -9.96 -12.50 7.81
N GLY A 61 -9.83 -13.39 6.81
CA GLY A 61 -10.90 -13.65 5.85
C GLY A 61 -11.19 -12.42 4.97
N ASP A 62 -12.31 -11.75 5.24
CA ASP A 62 -12.73 -10.52 4.58
C ASP A 62 -12.76 -9.31 5.52
N GLU A 63 -12.14 -9.39 6.69
CA GLU A 63 -11.96 -8.27 7.62
C GLU A 63 -10.52 -7.76 7.61
N ILE A 64 -10.32 -6.45 7.72
CA ILE A 64 -9.00 -5.85 7.97
C ILE A 64 -8.69 -5.95 9.46
N GLU A 65 -7.75 -6.81 9.84
CA GLU A 65 -7.38 -7.06 11.24
C GLU A 65 -6.32 -6.06 11.74
N LYS A 66 -5.37 -5.68 10.87
CA LYS A 66 -4.26 -4.82 11.27
C LYS A 66 -3.75 -3.96 10.11
N ILE A 67 -3.38 -2.72 10.43
CA ILE A 67 -2.68 -1.80 9.53
C ILE A 67 -1.42 -1.30 10.24
N VAL A 68 -0.26 -1.44 9.60
CA VAL A 68 1.01 -0.93 10.11
C VAL A 68 1.83 -0.27 9.00
N GLU A 69 2.70 0.64 9.41
CA GLU A 69 3.79 1.15 8.58
C GLU A 69 5.07 0.39 8.93
N ILE A 70 5.80 -0.04 7.91
CA ILE A 70 7.07 -0.75 8.04
C ILE A 70 8.14 -0.11 7.15
N ASP A 71 9.40 -0.32 7.51
CA ASP A 71 10.51 -0.12 6.58
C ASP A 71 10.43 -1.18 5.46
N PRO A 72 10.39 -0.80 4.17
CA PRO A 72 10.24 -1.75 3.06
C PRO A 72 11.45 -2.68 2.85
N LEU A 73 12.63 -2.30 3.35
CA LEU A 73 13.89 -3.05 3.19
C LEU A 73 14.12 -4.00 4.37
N THR A 74 13.96 -3.50 5.60
CA THR A 74 14.25 -4.26 6.82
C THR A 74 13.03 -4.98 7.38
N GLY A 75 11.82 -4.50 7.06
CA GLY A 75 10.57 -4.97 7.65
C GLY A 75 10.34 -4.48 9.08
N GLU A 76 11.15 -3.54 9.58
CA GLU A 76 10.98 -2.97 10.91
C GLU A 76 9.62 -2.28 11.04
N LEU A 77 8.91 -2.55 12.15
CA LEU A 77 7.66 -1.89 12.47
C LEU A 77 7.93 -0.43 12.87
N LEU A 78 7.37 0.51 12.11
CA LEU A 78 7.52 1.94 12.36
C LEU A 78 6.33 2.51 13.13
N ALA A 79 5.10 2.12 12.76
CA ALA A 79 3.89 2.59 13.42
C ALA A 79 2.72 1.62 13.24
N GLU A 80 1.78 1.61 14.20
CA GLU A 80 0.46 1.03 14.01
C GLU A 80 -0.56 2.12 13.65
N ARG A 81 -1.50 1.80 12.75
CA ARG A 81 -2.52 2.74 12.28
C ARG A 81 -3.91 2.14 12.46
N LYS A 82 -4.88 2.99 12.83
CA LYS A 82 -6.31 2.61 12.82
C LYS A 82 -6.91 2.67 11.43
N SER A 83 -6.41 3.59 10.60
CA SER A 83 -6.84 3.79 9.22
C SER A 83 -5.68 4.38 8.40
N THR A 84 -5.74 4.22 7.08
CA THR A 84 -4.85 4.90 6.14
C THR A 84 -5.53 5.12 4.80
N ALA A 85 -5.04 6.09 4.03
CA ALA A 85 -5.53 6.43 2.71
C ALA A 85 -4.41 6.25 1.69
N ILE A 86 -4.62 5.35 0.72
CA ILE A 86 -3.69 5.14 -0.40
C ILE A 86 -4.17 5.98 -1.59
N TYR A 87 -3.28 6.80 -2.15
CA TYR A 87 -3.57 7.64 -3.32
C TYR A 87 -3.00 7.05 -4.61
N PRO A 88 -3.51 7.40 -5.82
CA PRO A 88 -3.03 6.81 -7.07
C PRO A 88 -1.56 7.10 -7.37
N ALA A 89 -0.84 6.11 -7.90
CA ALA A 89 0.60 6.21 -8.11
C ALA A 89 0.99 7.30 -9.12
N LYS A 90 0.33 7.37 -10.29
CA LYS A 90 0.77 8.23 -11.41
C LYS A 90 0.62 9.74 -11.19
N HIS A 91 -0.34 10.19 -10.38
CA HIS A 91 -0.46 11.63 -10.08
C HIS A 91 0.77 12.15 -9.31
N PHE A 92 1.40 11.30 -8.49
CA PHE A 92 2.56 11.67 -7.69
C PHE A 92 3.90 11.38 -8.37
N VAL A 93 4.02 10.32 -9.18
CA VAL A 93 5.24 10.04 -9.96
C VAL A 93 5.59 11.22 -10.85
N THR A 94 4.60 11.81 -11.53
CA THR A 94 4.78 13.00 -12.39
C THR A 94 5.27 14.23 -11.60
N THR A 95 4.99 14.29 -10.30
CA THR A 95 5.37 15.42 -9.43
C THR A 95 6.77 15.24 -8.84
N GLN A 96 7.15 14.02 -8.42
CA GLN A 96 8.49 13.71 -7.92
C GLN A 96 9.56 13.74 -9.01
N GLU A 97 9.30 13.19 -10.20
CA GLU A 97 10.26 13.27 -11.32
C GLU A 97 10.63 14.72 -11.67
N ARG A 98 9.67 15.65 -11.57
CA ARG A 98 9.93 17.08 -11.81
C ARG A 98 10.71 17.77 -10.69
N LEU A 99 10.60 17.30 -9.45
CA LEU A 99 11.31 17.87 -8.30
C LEU A 99 12.77 17.40 -8.22
N GLN A 100 13.09 16.23 -8.77
CA GLN A 100 14.44 15.66 -8.73
C GLN A 100 15.33 16.08 -9.92
N LEU A 101 14.75 16.70 -10.95
CA LEU A 101 15.44 17.17 -12.16
C LEU A 101 15.78 18.69 -12.15
N GLY A 102 15.65 19.37 -11.01
CA GLY A 102 15.98 20.80 -10.84
C GLY A 102 17.02 21.01 -9.76
#